data_AF-A0A1Q5T505-F1
#
_entry.id   AF-A0A1Q5T505-F1
#
_cell.length_a   1.000
_cell.length_b   1.000
_cell.length_c   1.000
_cell.angle_alpha   90.00
_cell.angle_beta   90.00
_cell.angle_gamma   90.00
#
_symmetry.space_group_name_H-M   'P 1'
#
loop_
_entity.id
_entity.type
_entity.pdbx_description
1 polymer ?
#
loop_
_entity_poly.entity_id
_entity_poly.type
_entity_poly.pdbx_seq_one_letter_code
_entity_poly.pdbx_strand_id
1 'polypeptide(L)'
;MVGRRERAGLQSVQVLFAGCRAVFDADPIGLRGGVNHYAYVHNPMSWIDPLGLSSCVLGRNMGARARDGMANHHLIPEELIKNKEYGVVFDRLKKIGWNGDGASNGIFLPGTKDLADKIGIPGHWSNHNKYTAQVEEKLIKLAENANKLSDIQLALGVKKIQDWAK
;
A
#
# COMPACT_ATOMS: atom_id res chain seq x y z
N MET A 1 -23.36 -34.98 -32.01
CA MET A 1 -23.92 -33.61 -32.02
C MET A 1 -23.42 -32.86 -30.78
N VAL A 2 -22.65 -31.79 -31.00
CA VAL A 2 -22.60 -30.48 -30.28
C VAL A 2 -22.64 -30.51 -28.73
N GLY A 3 -21.55 -30.17 -28.00
CA GLY A 3 -21.16 -28.80 -27.57
C GLY A 3 -21.59 -28.56 -26.09
N ARG A 4 -20.93 -27.88 -25.14
CA ARG A 4 -19.93 -26.80 -25.09
C ARG A 4 -19.25 -26.75 -23.69
N ARG A 5 -17.95 -26.42 -23.70
CA ARG A 5 -17.15 -25.50 -22.86
C ARG A 5 -17.59 -25.04 -21.44
N GLU A 6 -16.60 -25.15 -20.54
CA GLU A 6 -16.08 -24.16 -19.56
C GLU A 6 -17.04 -23.44 -18.59
N ARG A 7 -16.75 -23.55 -17.27
CA ARG A 7 -16.01 -22.49 -16.56
C ARG A 7 -15.75 -22.86 -15.09
N ALA A 8 -14.47 -22.76 -14.71
CA ALA A 8 -14.03 -22.69 -13.33
C ALA A 8 -14.68 -21.48 -12.65
N GLY A 9 -15.40 -21.71 -11.54
CA GLY A 9 -15.98 -20.67 -10.71
C GLY A 9 -15.21 -20.55 -9.40
N LEU A 10 -14.04 -19.92 -9.45
CA LEU A 10 -13.37 -19.38 -8.26
C LEU A 10 -14.21 -18.20 -7.78
N GLN A 11 -15.02 -18.41 -6.74
CA GLN A 11 -15.71 -17.31 -6.07
C GLN A 11 -14.73 -16.66 -5.09
N SER A 12 -14.17 -15.54 -5.53
CA SER A 12 -13.28 -14.66 -4.78
C SER A 12 -14.03 -14.03 -3.61
N VAL A 13 -13.52 -14.25 -2.40
CA VAL A 13 -14.10 -13.79 -1.13
C VAL A 13 -13.99 -12.26 -1.01
N GLN A 14 -15.12 -11.63 -0.68
CA GLN A 14 -15.33 -10.21 -0.44
C GLN A 14 -14.40 -9.66 0.67
N VAL A 15 -13.83 -8.46 0.45
CA VAL A 15 -13.24 -7.66 1.53
C VAL A 15 -13.89 -6.27 1.61
N LEU A 16 -14.64 -6.05 2.68
CA LEU A 16 -15.30 -4.79 3.02
C LEU A 16 -14.28 -3.82 3.63
N PHE A 17 -14.06 -2.66 3.01
CA PHE A 17 -13.33 -1.51 3.56
C PHE A 17 -14.06 -0.21 3.19
N ALA A 18 -15.07 0.13 3.97
CA ALA A 18 -15.62 1.49 3.97
C ALA A 18 -14.54 2.46 4.47
N GLY A 19 -13.99 3.29 3.59
CA GLY A 19 -12.99 4.30 3.97
C GLY A 19 -12.08 4.76 2.85
N CYS A 20 -11.05 3.99 2.46
CA CYS A 20 -9.89 4.58 1.77
C CYS A 20 -8.96 3.67 0.92
N ARG A 21 -9.21 2.41 0.57
CA ARG A 21 -10.36 1.92 -0.19
C ARG A 21 -10.29 0.38 -0.32
N ALA A 22 -11.42 -0.29 -0.12
CA ALA A 22 -11.90 -1.44 -0.89
C ALA A 22 -13.40 -1.60 -0.58
N VAL A 23 -14.28 -1.61 -1.58
CA VAL A 23 -15.65 -2.11 -1.35
C VAL A 23 -16.02 -2.95 -2.55
N PHE A 24 -16.10 -4.26 -2.33
CA PHE A 24 -16.76 -5.18 -3.24
C PHE A 24 -18.27 -5.03 -3.05
N ASP A 25 -18.99 -5.02 -4.18
CA ASP A 25 -20.42 -4.72 -4.27
C ASP A 25 -21.26 -5.56 -3.31
N ALA A 26 -22.38 -4.98 -2.82
CA ALA A 26 -23.29 -5.68 -1.93
C ALA A 26 -23.92 -6.89 -2.65
N ASP A 27 -23.93 -8.05 -2.00
CA ASP A 27 -24.67 -9.23 -2.44
C ASP A 27 -26.17 -8.89 -2.58
N PRO A 28 -26.79 -9.04 -3.76
CA PRO A 28 -28.24 -8.93 -3.88
C PRO A 28 -28.86 -10.33 -3.81
N ILE A 29 -28.73 -11.03 -2.68
CA ILE A 29 -29.61 -12.16 -2.36
C ILE A 29 -30.14 -11.99 -0.94
N GLY A 30 -31.41 -11.60 -0.87
CA GLY A 30 -32.21 -11.64 0.34
C GLY A 30 -32.52 -13.07 0.76
N LEU A 31 -32.75 -13.22 2.07
CA LEU A 31 -33.54 -14.29 2.69
C LEU A 31 -33.18 -15.73 2.28
N ARG A 32 -32.42 -16.42 3.13
CA ARG A 32 -32.90 -17.55 3.95
C ARG A 32 -31.75 -18.15 4.77
N GLY A 33 -31.97 -18.24 6.08
CA GLY A 33 -30.97 -18.63 7.06
C GLY A 33 -30.41 -20.06 6.92
N GLY A 34 -29.23 -20.25 7.50
CA GLY A 34 -28.56 -21.54 7.65
C GLY A 34 -27.39 -21.42 8.62
N VAL A 35 -27.23 -22.44 9.47
CA VAL A 35 -26.53 -22.43 10.75
C VAL A 35 -25.00 -22.53 10.58
N ASN A 36 -24.26 -21.69 11.31
CA ASN A 36 -22.80 -21.67 11.51
C ASN A 36 -21.89 -21.07 10.41
N HIS A 37 -21.56 -19.78 10.55
CA HIS A 37 -20.58 -19.04 9.70
C HIS A 37 -19.19 -18.88 10.35
N TYR A 38 -18.89 -19.54 11.48
CA TYR A 38 -17.59 -19.42 12.15
C TYR A 38 -16.54 -20.42 11.63
N ALA A 39 -16.42 -20.58 10.31
CA ALA A 39 -15.24 -21.20 9.73
C ALA A 39 -14.14 -20.15 9.63
N TYR A 40 -13.43 -19.96 10.74
CA TYR A 40 -12.16 -19.23 10.78
C TYR A 40 -11.19 -19.91 9.82
N VAL A 41 -10.84 -19.24 8.73
CA VAL A 41 -9.89 -19.77 7.75
C VAL A 41 -8.52 -19.91 8.43
N HIS A 42 -7.91 -21.08 8.23
CA HIS A 42 -6.57 -21.36 8.71
C HIS A 42 -5.57 -20.36 8.11
N ASN A 43 -5.00 -19.57 9.03
CA ASN A 43 -3.87 -18.66 8.88
C ASN A 43 -4.15 -17.26 8.26
N PRO A 44 -4.71 -16.31 9.04
CA PRO A 44 -4.94 -14.92 8.64
C PRO A 44 -3.73 -13.99 8.91
N MET A 45 -2.51 -14.52 9.07
CA MET A 45 -1.32 -13.75 9.49
C MET A 45 -0.43 -13.32 8.32
N SER A 46 -1.00 -12.65 7.32
CA SER A 46 -0.22 -11.78 6.43
C SER A 46 -0.72 -10.36 6.56
N TRP A 47 -0.42 -9.77 7.72
CA TRP A 47 -0.28 -8.33 7.97
C TRP A 47 -1.25 -7.47 7.16
N ILE A 48 -2.53 -7.59 7.51
CA ILE A 48 -3.53 -6.55 7.30
C ILE A 48 -2.93 -5.27 7.88
N ASP A 49 -2.74 -4.21 7.08
CA ASP A 49 -2.45 -2.86 7.57
C ASP A 49 -3.59 -2.44 8.51
N PRO A 50 -3.41 -2.51 9.85
CA PRO A 50 -4.52 -2.42 10.79
C PRO A 50 -5.11 -1.02 10.88
N LEU A 51 -4.52 -0.01 10.24
CA LEU A 51 -4.93 1.37 10.40
C LEU A 51 -5.80 1.89 9.27
N GLY A 52 -5.56 1.57 7.99
CA GLY A 52 -6.41 1.99 6.85
C GLY A 52 -6.72 3.50 6.69
N LEU A 53 -6.31 4.32 7.68
CA LEU A 53 -6.58 5.75 7.86
C LEU A 53 -5.39 6.58 7.40
N SER A 54 -4.15 6.08 7.54
CA SER A 54 -2.94 6.74 7.03
C SER A 54 -2.92 6.73 5.49
N SER A 55 -3.27 5.59 4.89
CA SER A 55 -3.39 5.43 3.44
C SER A 55 -4.50 6.30 2.80
N CYS A 56 -5.44 6.84 3.59
CA CYS A 56 -6.46 7.77 3.11
C CYS A 56 -5.90 9.10 2.62
N VAL A 57 -5.01 9.71 3.41
CA VAL A 57 -4.47 11.04 3.13
C VAL A 57 -3.61 10.95 1.88
N LEU A 58 -2.74 9.94 1.83
CA LEU A 58 -1.97 9.61 0.64
C LEU A 58 -2.87 9.40 -0.58
N GLY A 59 -3.88 8.55 -0.47
CA GLY A 59 -4.82 8.28 -1.55
C GLY A 59 -5.49 9.55 -2.09
N ARG A 60 -5.97 10.42 -1.20
CA ARG A 60 -6.55 11.72 -1.61
C ARG A 60 -5.52 12.60 -2.34
N ASN A 61 -4.30 12.69 -1.81
CA ASN A 61 -3.24 13.51 -2.41
C ASN A 61 -2.77 12.95 -3.77
N MET A 62 -2.87 11.64 -3.97
CA MET A 62 -2.59 10.98 -5.25
C MET A 62 -3.76 10.99 -6.24
N GLY A 63 -4.96 11.41 -5.82
CA GLY A 63 -6.16 11.37 -6.65
C GLY A 63 -6.78 9.98 -6.80
N ALA A 64 -6.77 9.18 -5.72
CA ALA A 64 -7.40 7.86 -5.69
C ALA A 64 -8.88 7.93 -6.10
N ARG A 65 -9.29 7.05 -7.00
CA ARG A 65 -10.69 6.94 -7.43
C ARG A 65 -11.40 5.90 -6.59
N ALA A 66 -12.72 5.80 -6.68
CA ALA A 66 -13.47 4.69 -6.10
C ALA A 66 -13.52 3.50 -7.08
N ARG A 67 -13.48 2.26 -6.57
CA ARG A 67 -13.79 1.01 -7.29
C ARG A 67 -12.92 0.63 -8.52
N ASP A 68 -11.74 1.19 -8.71
CA ASP A 68 -10.75 0.84 -9.76
C ASP A 68 -9.80 -0.35 -9.44
N GLY A 69 -9.98 -1.01 -8.29
CA GLY A 69 -9.15 -2.14 -7.85
C GLY A 69 -7.70 -1.84 -7.40
N MET A 70 -7.23 -0.59 -7.49
CA MET A 70 -5.94 -0.16 -6.94
C MET A 70 -5.96 0.07 -5.42
N ALA A 71 -4.79 -0.03 -4.80
CA ALA A 71 -4.50 0.25 -3.40
C ALA A 71 -3.36 1.28 -3.29
N ASN A 72 -3.45 2.17 -2.29
CA ASN A 72 -2.44 3.20 -2.05
C ASN A 72 -1.26 2.57 -1.31
N HIS A 73 -0.04 2.86 -1.73
CA HIS A 73 1.17 2.32 -1.12
C HIS A 73 2.21 3.43 -0.92
N HIS A 74 2.71 3.61 0.30
CA HIS A 74 3.78 4.56 0.59
C HIS A 74 5.14 4.01 0.12
N LEU A 75 5.89 4.81 -0.64
CA LEU A 75 7.24 4.47 -1.09
C LEU A 75 8.23 4.47 0.09
N ILE A 76 8.18 5.48 0.94
CA ILE A 76 8.86 5.46 2.23
C ILE A 76 7.79 5.20 3.30
N PRO A 77 7.85 4.04 3.99
CA PRO A 77 6.88 3.66 5.01
C PRO A 77 6.72 4.71 6.12
N GLU A 78 5.48 4.90 6.57
CA GLU A 78 5.15 5.86 7.63
C GLU A 78 5.89 5.56 8.93
N GLU A 79 6.16 4.28 9.23
CA GLU A 79 6.94 3.84 10.39
C GLU A 79 8.36 4.43 10.38
N LEU A 80 9.03 4.46 9.23
CA LEU A 80 10.36 5.05 9.10
C LEU A 80 10.30 6.57 9.17
N ILE A 81 9.25 7.19 8.63
CA ILE A 81 9.03 8.65 8.69
C ILE A 81 8.83 9.12 10.13
N LYS A 82 8.13 8.32 10.95
CA LYS A 82 7.84 8.61 12.36
C LYS A 82 8.96 8.16 13.31
N ASN A 83 9.91 7.34 12.84
CA ASN A 83 11.04 6.91 13.66
C ASN A 83 11.95 8.10 13.98
N LYS A 84 12.24 8.28 15.27
CA LYS A 84 13.08 9.37 15.79
C LYS A 84 14.52 9.30 15.28
N GLU A 85 15.02 8.11 14.96
CA GLU A 85 16.37 7.93 14.40
C GLU A 85 16.56 8.70 13.08
N TYR A 86 15.51 8.75 12.26
CA TYR A 86 15.49 9.47 10.99
C TYR A 86 14.85 10.85 11.09
N GLY A 87 14.52 11.31 12.30
CA GLY A 87 13.85 12.58 12.55
C GLY A 87 14.60 13.77 11.96
N VAL A 88 15.95 13.78 12.07
CA VAL A 88 16.78 14.84 11.48
C VAL A 88 16.59 14.96 9.96
N VAL A 89 16.34 13.83 9.27
CA VAL A 89 16.10 13.80 7.83
C VAL A 89 14.74 14.39 7.54
N PHE A 90 13.69 13.78 8.10
CA PHE A 90 12.32 14.14 7.75
C PHE A 90 11.89 15.51 8.28
N ASP A 91 12.42 15.98 9.41
CA ASP A 91 12.08 17.31 9.92
C ASP A 91 12.69 18.42 9.06
N ARG A 92 13.89 18.21 8.52
CA ARG A 92 14.48 19.14 7.54
C ARG A 92 13.72 19.13 6.23
N LEU A 93 13.31 17.95 5.76
CA LEU A 93 12.50 17.84 4.56
C LEU A 93 11.13 18.50 4.71
N LYS A 94 10.45 18.31 5.86
CA LYS A 94 9.18 18.97 6.15
C LYS A 94 9.30 20.50 6.14
N LYS A 95 10.41 21.06 6.66
CA LYS A 95 10.68 22.51 6.64
C LYS A 95 10.77 23.09 5.22
N ILE A 96 11.17 22.30 4.23
CA ILE A 96 11.20 22.69 2.82
C ILE A 96 9.97 22.21 2.04
N GLY A 97 8.91 21.77 2.72
CA GLY A 97 7.63 21.43 2.11
C GLY A 97 7.46 19.97 1.68
N TRP A 98 8.38 19.06 2.06
CA TRP A 98 8.18 17.64 1.83
C TRP A 98 7.03 17.11 2.70
N ASN A 99 6.16 16.29 2.09
CA ASN A 99 5.01 15.68 2.75
C ASN A 99 5.10 14.15 2.63
N GLY A 100 5.10 13.45 3.77
CA GLY A 100 5.13 11.98 3.82
C GLY A 100 3.89 11.31 3.22
N ASP A 101 2.75 12.00 3.25
CA ASP A 101 1.52 11.60 2.56
C ASP A 101 1.34 12.30 1.22
N GLY A 102 2.36 13.02 0.74
CA GLY A 102 2.34 13.66 -0.57
C GLY A 102 2.38 12.61 -1.68
N ALA A 103 1.80 12.94 -2.85
CA ALA A 103 1.80 12.05 -4.00
C ALA A 103 3.20 11.59 -4.44
N SER A 104 4.24 12.39 -4.16
CA SER A 104 5.64 12.03 -4.42
C SER A 104 6.13 10.83 -3.60
N ASN A 105 5.48 10.51 -2.48
CA ASN A 105 5.79 9.37 -1.63
C ASN A 105 4.79 8.22 -1.79
N GLY A 106 3.99 8.21 -2.85
CA GLY A 106 2.97 7.20 -3.07
C GLY A 106 3.04 6.53 -4.44
N ILE A 107 2.56 5.30 -4.49
CA ILE A 107 2.30 4.56 -5.73
C ILE A 107 0.99 3.78 -5.61
N PHE A 108 0.26 3.66 -6.72
CA PHE A 108 -0.91 2.81 -6.79
C PHE A 108 -0.48 1.41 -7.20
N LEU A 109 -0.76 0.42 -6.35
CA LEU A 109 -0.50 -0.98 -6.65
C LEU A 109 -1.84 -1.73 -6.81
N PRO A 110 -1.94 -2.72 -7.71
CA PRO A 110 -3.11 -3.57 -7.83
C PRO A 110 -3.46 -4.24 -6.51
N GLY A 111 -4.72 -4.15 -6.10
CA GLY A 111 -5.21 -4.78 -4.86
C GLY A 111 -5.52 -6.28 -5.01
N THR A 112 -5.55 -6.81 -6.24
CA THR A 112 -5.81 -8.23 -6.52
C THR A 112 -4.79 -8.82 -7.49
N LYS A 113 -4.54 -10.12 -7.35
CA LYS A 113 -3.64 -10.88 -8.24
C LYS A 113 -4.07 -10.77 -9.70
N ASP A 114 -5.36 -10.95 -9.98
CA ASP A 114 -5.91 -10.86 -11.34
C ASP A 114 -5.64 -9.49 -11.99
N LEU A 115 -5.72 -8.41 -11.20
CA LEU A 115 -5.44 -7.07 -11.68
C LEU A 115 -3.94 -6.84 -11.90
N ALA A 116 -3.08 -7.38 -11.02
CA ALA A 116 -1.63 -7.34 -11.21
C ALA A 116 -1.20 -8.10 -12.47
N ASP A 117 -1.70 -9.32 -12.66
CA ASP A 117 -1.39 -10.14 -13.84
C ASP A 117 -1.84 -9.45 -15.14
N LYS A 118 -2.98 -8.73 -15.09
CA LYS A 118 -3.49 -7.95 -16.23
C LYS A 118 -2.68 -6.71 -16.54
N ILE A 119 -2.22 -5.99 -15.53
CA ILE A 119 -1.48 -4.72 -15.68
C ILE A 119 0.03 -4.98 -15.86
N GLY A 120 0.52 -6.16 -15.44
CA GLY A 120 1.94 -6.53 -15.52
C GLY A 120 2.81 -5.88 -14.45
N ILE A 121 2.24 -5.48 -13.32
CA ILE A 121 2.96 -4.88 -12.18
C ILE A 121 2.68 -5.67 -10.89
N PRO A 122 3.64 -5.74 -9.95
CA PRO A 122 3.40 -6.37 -8.65
C PRO A 122 2.22 -5.69 -7.93
N GLY A 123 1.38 -6.48 -7.28
CA GLY A 123 0.31 -5.92 -6.46
C GLY A 123 0.69 -5.74 -5.00
N HIS A 124 -0.25 -5.16 -4.25
CA HIS A 124 -0.07 -4.71 -2.87
C HIS A 124 -0.16 -5.89 -1.86
N TRP A 125 0.67 -6.91 -2.05
CA TRP A 125 0.85 -8.04 -1.13
C TRP A 125 2.32 -8.39 -0.92
N SER A 126 3.22 -7.46 -1.27
CA SER A 126 4.64 -7.59 -0.95
C SER A 126 4.83 -7.70 0.56
N ASN A 127 5.77 -8.52 0.99
CA ASN A 127 6.13 -8.62 2.41
C ASN A 127 6.65 -7.25 2.89
N HIS A 128 5.82 -6.53 3.62
CA HIS A 128 6.11 -5.18 4.11
C HIS A 128 7.39 -5.15 4.96
N ASN A 129 7.66 -6.16 5.78
CA ASN A 129 8.87 -6.18 6.61
C ASN A 129 10.16 -6.23 5.78
N LYS A 130 10.20 -7.04 4.72
CA LYS A 130 11.37 -7.11 3.83
C LYS A 130 11.55 -5.82 3.04
N TYR A 131 10.45 -5.26 2.55
CA TYR A 131 10.45 -4.00 1.82
C TYR A 131 10.91 -2.84 2.71
N THR A 132 10.29 -2.67 3.87
CA THR A 132 10.67 -1.67 4.87
C THR A 132 12.14 -1.79 5.22
N ALA A 133 12.66 -3.00 5.50
CA ALA A 133 14.07 -3.19 5.83
C ALA A 133 15.02 -2.72 4.72
N GLN A 134 14.65 -2.91 3.44
CA GLN A 134 15.48 -2.44 2.31
C GLN A 134 15.39 -0.91 2.14
N VAL A 135 14.23 -0.30 2.37
CA VAL A 135 14.09 1.15 2.41
C VAL A 135 14.91 1.73 3.56
N GLU A 136 14.83 1.09 4.72
CA GLU A 136 15.55 1.46 5.93
C GLU A 136 17.07 1.42 5.72
N GLU A 137 17.62 0.37 5.10
CA GLU A 137 19.05 0.27 4.80
C GLU A 137 19.56 1.47 3.97
N LYS A 138 18.75 1.94 3.03
CA LYS A 138 19.10 3.12 2.21
C LYS A 138 18.96 4.42 3.01
N LEU A 139 17.96 4.48 3.88
CA LEU A 139 17.71 5.64 4.72
C LEU A 139 18.82 5.81 5.77
N ILE A 140 19.33 4.72 6.36
CA ILE A 140 20.49 4.72 7.26
C ILE A 140 21.69 5.38 6.58
N LYS A 141 22.06 4.93 5.36
CA LYS A 141 23.19 5.49 4.60
C LYS A 141 23.03 6.99 4.31
N LEU A 142 21.80 7.44 4.10
CA LEU A 142 21.49 8.86 3.92
C LEU A 142 21.59 9.63 5.25
N ALA A 143 21.04 9.07 6.33
CA ALA A 143 21.00 9.66 7.67
C ALA A 143 22.39 9.85 8.27
N GLU A 144 23.31 8.89 8.07
CA GLU A 144 24.72 8.99 8.48
C GLU A 144 25.41 10.27 7.96
N ASN A 145 25.00 10.74 6.78
CA ASN A 145 25.57 11.92 6.14
C ASN A 145 24.69 13.17 6.28
N ALA A 146 23.54 13.09 6.95
CA ALA A 146 22.53 14.15 6.97
C ALA A 146 23.12 15.49 7.42
N ASN A 147 23.93 15.52 8.47
CA ASN A 147 24.53 16.75 9.00
C ASN A 147 25.53 17.43 8.05
N LYS A 148 26.06 16.70 7.05
CA LYS A 148 26.99 17.22 6.04
C LYS A 148 26.30 17.65 4.75
N LEU A 149 25.04 17.27 4.56
CA LEU A 149 24.26 17.54 3.36
C LEU A 149 23.41 18.81 3.54
N SER A 150 23.27 19.60 2.49
CA SER A 150 22.23 20.65 2.41
C SER A 150 20.83 20.06 2.32
N ASP A 151 19.80 20.85 2.63
CA ASP A 151 18.39 20.38 2.57
C ASP A 151 18.01 19.88 1.17
N ILE A 152 18.55 20.51 0.12
CA ILE A 152 18.34 20.10 -1.28
C ILE A 152 19.01 18.75 -1.56
N GLN A 153 20.25 18.54 -1.12
CA GLN A 153 20.93 17.26 -1.30
C GLN A 153 20.23 16.14 -0.53
N LEU A 154 19.70 16.44 0.65
CA LEU A 154 18.92 15.50 1.45
C LEU A 154 17.61 15.13 0.74
N ALA A 155 16.92 16.11 0.17
CA ALA A 155 15.70 15.89 -0.62
C ALA A 155 15.99 15.04 -1.88
N LEU A 156 17.10 15.31 -2.57
CA LEU A 156 17.55 14.48 -3.70
C LEU A 156 17.90 13.06 -3.26
N GLY A 157 18.48 12.88 -2.08
CA GLY A 157 18.75 11.57 -1.48
C GLY A 157 17.46 10.79 -1.23
N VAL A 158 16.47 11.41 -0.58
CA VAL A 158 15.15 10.81 -0.35
C VAL A 158 14.44 10.52 -1.67
N LYS A 159 14.53 11.41 -2.67
CA LYS A 159 13.98 11.16 -4.01
C LYS A 159 14.60 9.93 -4.66
N LYS A 160 15.91 9.69 -4.52
CA LYS A 160 16.56 8.48 -5.04
C LYS A 160 16.04 7.21 -4.38
N ILE A 161 15.73 7.25 -3.08
CA ILE A 161 15.11 6.13 -2.36
C ILE A 161 13.70 5.88 -2.92
N GLN A 162 12.91 6.95 -3.09
CA GLN A 162 11.57 6.87 -3.67
C GLN A 162 11.57 6.33 -5.10
N ASP A 163 12.53 6.74 -5.94
CA ASP A 163 12.63 6.27 -7.32
C ASP A 163 13.07 4.80 -7.41
N TRP A 164 13.85 4.30 -6.44
CA TRP A 164 14.17 2.87 -6.34
C TRP A 164 12.97 2.03 -5.88
N ALA A 165 12.08 2.62 -5.09
CA ALA A 165 10.93 1.95 -4.48
C ALA A 165 9.70 1.80 -5.41
N LYS A 166 9.70 2.44 -6.58
CA LYS A 166 8.64 2.35 -7.59
C LYS A 166 8.79 1.11 -8.46
#